data_AF-A0A973A9T1-F1
#
_entry.id   AF-A0A973A9T1-F1
#
_cell.length_a   1.000
_cell.length_b   1.000
_cell.length_c   1.000
_cell.angle_alpha   90.00
_cell.angle_beta   90.00
_cell.angle_gamma   90.00
#
_symmetry.space_group_name_H-M   'P 1'
#
loop_
_entity.id
_entity.type
_entity.pdbx_description
1 polymer ?
#
loop_
_entity_poly.entity_id
_entity_poly.type
_entity_poly.pdbx_seq_one_letter_code
_entity_poly.pdbx_strand_id
1 'polypeptide(L)' 'MSDLILHHYPESPFSEKIRLLLGYKQASYQAVAIPVIQPKPDLMALTGGYRKTPVLQIGAD' A
#
# COMPACT_ATOMS: atom_id res chain seq x y z
N MET A 1 -10.12 11.64 -5.97
CA MET A 1 -10.24 10.35 -6.72
C MET A 1 -8.97 9.98 -7.49
N SER A 2 -7.98 10.88 -7.61
CA SER A 2 -6.66 10.60 -8.17
C SER A 2 -5.56 10.45 -7.10
N ASP A 3 -5.97 10.39 -5.83
CA ASP A 3 -5.03 10.39 -4.71
C ASP A 3 -4.38 9.01 -4.58
N LEU A 4 -3.05 9.00 -4.48
CA LEU A 4 -2.29 7.78 -4.27
C LEU A 4 -2.47 7.29 -2.84
N ILE A 5 -2.93 6.04 -2.66
CA ILE A 5 -3.07 5.42 -1.34
C ILE A 5 -2.14 4.20 -1.27
N LEU A 6 -1.13 4.26 -0.41
CA LEU A 6 -0.17 3.19 -0.20
C LEU A 6 -0.57 2.33 1.01
N HIS A 7 -0.98 1.09 0.74
CA HIS A 7 -1.25 0.07 1.76
C HIS A 7 0.04 -0.67 2.09
N HIS A 8 0.57 -0.47 3.29
CA HIS A 8 1.88 -1.01 3.66
C HIS A 8 2.04 -1.22 5.17
N TYR A 9 3.16 -1.81 5.55
CA TYR A 9 3.69 -1.72 6.92
C TYR A 9 5.16 -1.24 6.87
N PRO A 10 5.66 -0.56 7.93
CA PRO A 10 6.99 0.04 7.94
C PRO A 10 8.12 -0.96 7.74
N GLU A 11 8.04 -2.13 8.36
CA GLU A 11 9.12 -3.12 8.45
C GLU A 11 9.36 -3.89 7.15
N SER A 12 8.47 -3.78 6.16
CA SER A 12 8.65 -4.44 4.86
C SER A 12 9.70 -3.71 4.02
N PRO A 13 10.78 -4.38 3.59
CA PRO A 13 11.76 -3.78 2.67
C PRO A 13 11.15 -3.48 1.30
N PHE A 14 10.14 -4.25 0.86
CA PHE A 14 9.40 -3.96 -0.37
C PHE A 14 8.57 -2.69 -0.25
N SER A 15 8.02 -2.43 0.94
CA SER A 15 7.28 -1.20 1.22
C SER A 15 8.21 0.00 1.28
N GLU A 16 9.39 -0.14 1.91
CA GLU A 16 10.40 0.91 1.93
C GLU A 16 10.85 1.29 0.53
N LYS A 17 11.10 0.31 -0.35
CA LYS A 17 11.40 0.57 -1.76
C LYS A 17 10.38 1.48 -2.42
N ILE A 18 9.09 1.25 -2.19
CA ILE A 18 8.03 2.07 -2.79
C ILE A 18 7.93 3.45 -2.13
N ARG A 19 8.10 3.56 -0.81
CA ARG A 19 8.17 4.87 -0.12
C ARG A 19 9.31 5.73 -0.66
N LEU A 20 10.49 5.15 -0.84
CA LEU A 20 11.64 5.84 -1.43
C LEU A 20 11.37 6.27 -2.88
N LEU A 21 10.71 5.42 -3.68
CA LEU A 21 10.31 5.76 -5.04
C LEU A 21 9.30 6.92 -5.10
N LEU A 22 8.32 6.94 -4.20
CA LEU A 22 7.35 8.03 -4.11
C LEU A 22 8.01 9.33 -3.64
N GLY A 23 8.92 9.25 -2.67
CA GLY A 23 9.73 10.39 -2.22
C GLY A 23 10.63 10.94 -3.34
N TYR A 24 11.31 10.06 -4.08
CA TYR A 24 12.11 10.43 -5.24
C TYR A 24 11.28 11.12 -6.32
N LYS A 25 10.06 10.65 -6.55
CA LYS A 25 9.10 11.28 -7.49
C LYS A 25 8.42 12.53 -6.93
N GLN A 26 8.69 12.92 -5.68
CA GLN A 26 7.99 13.99 -4.96
C GLN A 26 6.46 13.84 -5.02
N ALA A 27 5.97 12.61 -5.06
CA ALA A 27 4.55 12.33 -5.17
C ALA A 27 3.90 12.35 -3.80
N SER A 28 2.86 13.17 -3.63
CA SER A 28 2.02 13.13 -2.43
C SER A 28 1.17 11.86 -2.42
N TYR A 29 1.13 11.16 -1.29
CA TYR A 29 0.34 9.96 -1.10
C TYR A 29 -0.17 9.86 0.33
N GLN A 30 -1.25 9.11 0.52
CA GLN A 30 -1.77 8.71 1.82
C GLN A 30 -1.21 7.34 2.18
N ALA A 31 -0.85 7.13 3.43
CA ALA A 31 -0.35 5.86 3.93
C ALA A 31 -1.42 5.15 4.77
N VAL A 32 -1.67 3.87 4.46
CA VAL A 32 -2.55 3.00 5.24
C VAL A 32 -1.70 1.88 5.83
N ALA A 33 -1.66 1.82 7.16
CA ALA A 33 -0.99 0.74 7.88
C ALA A 33 -1.86 -0.53 7.82
N ILE A 34 -1.26 -1.64 7.38
CA ILE A 34 -1.95 -2.94 7.27
C ILE A 34 -1.30 -4.01 8.16
N PRO A 35 -2.04 -5.05 8.58
CA PRO A 35 -1.46 -6.14 9.37
C PRO A 35 -0.32 -6.86 8.64
N VAL A 36 0.71 -7.29 9.35
CA VAL A 36 1.82 -8.06 8.76
C VAL A 36 1.37 -9.48 8.43
N ILE A 37 0.67 -10.11 9.37
CA ILE A 37 0.16 -11.49 9.29
C ILE A 37 -1.29 -11.54 8.78
N GLN A 38 -1.76 -12.74 8.45
CA GLN A 38 -3.17 -13.00 8.11
C GLN A 38 -4.03 -13.06 9.39
N PRO A 39 -5.33 -12.74 9.32
CA PRO A 39 -6.09 -12.29 8.14
C PRO A 39 -5.93 -10.79 7.84
N LYS A 40 -6.21 -10.38 6.60
CA LYS A 40 -6.18 -8.97 6.16
C LYS A 40 -7.49 -8.58 5.46
N PRO A 41 -8.64 -8.60 6.17
CA PRO A 41 -9.95 -8.50 5.55
C PRO A 41 -10.12 -7.23 4.70
N ASP A 42 -9.67 -6.08 5.20
CA ASP A 42 -9.82 -4.79 4.51
C ASP A 42 -8.99 -4.72 3.22
N LEU A 43 -7.74 -5.21 3.26
CA LEU A 43 -6.90 -5.26 2.07
C LEU A 43 -7.45 -6.27 1.05
N MET A 44 -7.90 -7.44 1.50
CA MET A 44 -8.42 -8.48 0.61
C MET A 44 -9.69 -8.06 -0.11
N ALA A 45 -10.53 -7.23 0.52
CA ALA A 45 -11.71 -6.65 -0.11
C ALA A 45 -11.34 -5.81 -1.35
N LEU A 46 -10.17 -5.16 -1.33
CA LEU A 46 -9.67 -4.35 -2.45
C LEU A 46 -8.95 -5.21 -3.50
N THR A 47 -8.16 -6.19 -3.05
CA THR A 47 -7.22 -6.92 -3.93
C THR A 47 -7.76 -8.24 -4.48
N GLY A 48 -8.98 -8.63 -4.13
CA GLY A 48 -9.56 -9.93 -4.52
C GLY A 48 -8.81 -11.12 -3.93
N GLY A 49 -8.14 -10.94 -2.78
CA GLY A 49 -7.42 -12.00 -2.08
C GLY A 49 -5.91 -12.04 -2.30
N TYR A 50 -5.31 -11.09 -3.05
CA TYR A 50 -3.86 -10.92 -3.08
C TYR A 50 -3.34 -10.39 -1.73
N ARG A 51 -2.30 -11.05 -1.19
CA ARG A 51 -1.90 -10.92 0.22
C ARG A 51 -0.53 -10.29 0.46
N LYS A 52 0.24 -10.03 -0.60
CA LYS A 52 1.56 -9.41 -0.48
C LYS A 52 1.41 -7.90 -0.35
N THR A 53 2.46 -7.28 0.15
CA THR A 53 2.54 -5.82 0.32
C THR A 53 3.91 -5.29 -0.07
N PRO A 54 3.99 -4.04 -0.56
CA PRO A 54 2.93 -3.01 -0.57
C PRO A 54 1.89 -3.18 -1.69
N VAL A 55 0.75 -2.49 -1.56
CA VAL A 55 -0.28 -2.31 -2.60
C VAL A 55 -0.54 -0.81 -2.77
N LEU A 56 -0.66 -0.34 -4.01
CA LEU A 56 -1.01 1.05 -4.33
C LEU A 56 -2.44 1.06 -4.89
N GLN A 57 -3.29 1.92 -4.34
CA GLN A 57 -4.67 2.11 -4.76
C GLN A 57 -4.86 3.52 -5.33
N ILE A 58 -5.67 3.64 -6.38
CA ILE A 58 -6.13 4.91 -6.95
C ILE A 58 -7.63 4.80 -7.22
N GLY A 59 -8.46 5.38 -6.35
CA GLY A 59 -9.91 5.22 -6.49
C GLY A 59 -10.32 3.76 -6.33
N ALA A 60 -10.86 3.15 -7.39
CA ALA A 60 -11.26 1.74 -7.43
C ALA A 60 -10.28 0.84 -8.20
N ASP A 61 -9.15 1.40 -8.64
CA ASP A 61 -8.02 0.68 -9.24
C ASP A 61 -6.97 0.28 -8.19
#